data_AF-A0A4P5XDM0-F1
#
_entry.id   AF-A0A4P5XDM0-F1
#
_cell.length_a   1.000
_cell.length_b   1.000
_cell.length_c   1.000
_cell.angle_alpha   90.00
_cell.angle_beta   90.00
_cell.angle_gamma   90.00
#
_symmetry.space_group_name_H-M   'P 1'
#
loop_
_entity.id
_entity.type
_entity.pdbx_description
1 polymer ?
#
loop_
_entity_poly.entity_id
_entity_poly.type
_entity_poly.pdbx_seq_one_letter_code
_entity_poly.pdbx_strand_id
1 'polypeptide(L)'
;MRGQFAMDNVPLADFRDKMAELQAWNDLTAAERVVAEAETLTQQQIVDTSWALESINVLAWTLGIVSALDWPDKLCDLPTVVNKIRHTRDSTGLKLIGLTEILDQTDLHYRLHWTCRDRSLRGQEPPCKLLHSVILARRQALEWVTDSEADWDNPELST
;
A
#
# COMPACT_ATOMS: atom_id res chain seq x y z
N MET A 1 0.49 -14.81 14.14
CA MET A 1 0.11 -15.90 13.21
C MET A 1 0.62 -15.48 11.84
N ARG A 2 1.66 -16.15 11.33
CA ARG A 2 2.36 -15.77 10.09
C ARG A 2 1.42 -16.01 8.91
N GLY A 3 0.88 -14.92 8.35
CA GLY A 3 0.21 -14.96 7.06
C GLY A 3 1.22 -15.45 6.04
N GLN A 4 0.92 -16.59 5.43
CA GLN A 4 1.69 -17.16 4.34
C GLN A 4 1.53 -16.21 3.16
N PHE A 5 2.51 -15.32 2.97
CA PHE A 5 2.55 -14.41 1.82
C PHE A 5 2.58 -15.29 0.57
N ALA A 6 1.49 -15.30 -0.18
CA ALA A 6 1.43 -15.92 -1.49
C ALA A 6 2.19 -15.04 -2.50
N MET A 7 3.50 -14.85 -2.28
CA MET A 7 4.45 -14.29 -3.24
C MET A 7 5.28 -15.39 -3.92
N ASP A 8 4.92 -16.67 -3.71
CA ASP A 8 5.70 -17.82 -4.19
C ASP A 8 5.80 -17.93 -5.72
N ASN A 9 5.10 -17.11 -6.51
CA ASN A 9 5.22 -17.07 -7.96
C ASN A 9 4.66 -15.77 -8.56
N VAL A 10 5.25 -14.62 -8.25
CA VAL A 10 5.24 -13.53 -9.23
C VAL A 10 6.42 -13.80 -10.16
N PRO A 11 6.23 -14.19 -11.43
CA PRO A 11 7.34 -14.36 -12.34
C PRO A 11 7.97 -12.97 -12.52
N LEU A 12 9.11 -12.73 -11.87
CA LEU A 12 9.84 -11.45 -11.99
C LEU A 12 10.22 -11.14 -13.44
N ALA A 13 10.27 -12.17 -14.30
CA ALA A 13 10.39 -12.03 -15.75
C ALA A 13 9.23 -11.21 -16.36
N ASP A 14 7.97 -11.56 -16.03
CA ASP A 14 6.78 -10.86 -16.53
C ASP A 14 6.74 -9.39 -16.06
N PHE A 15 7.26 -9.12 -14.86
CA PHE A 15 7.41 -7.77 -14.33
C PHE A 15 8.38 -6.92 -15.17
N ARG A 16 9.57 -7.46 -15.48
CA ARG A 16 10.60 -6.74 -16.25
C ARG A 16 10.14 -6.41 -17.66
N ASP A 17 9.51 -7.37 -18.33
CA ASP A 17 8.95 -7.18 -19.67
C ASP A 17 7.89 -6.07 -19.67
N LYS A 18 7.03 -6.05 -18.65
CA LYS A 18 6.01 -5.00 -18.52
C LYS A 18 6.60 -3.62 -18.24
N MET A 19 7.63 -3.54 -17.39
CA MET A 19 8.32 -2.28 -17.13
C MET A 19 9.02 -1.72 -18.38
N ALA A 20 9.57 -2.59 -19.23
CA ALA A 20 10.12 -2.19 -20.52
C ALA A 20 9.04 -1.68 -21.49
N GLU A 21 7.88 -2.36 -21.56
CA GLU A 21 6.73 -1.90 -22.37
C GLU A 21 6.25 -0.51 -21.94
N LEU A 22 6.20 -0.25 -20.63
CA LEU A 22 5.74 1.02 -20.06
C LEU A 22 6.83 2.11 -20.04
N GLN A 23 8.07 1.79 -20.43
CA GLN A 23 9.23 2.67 -20.33
C GLN A 23 9.49 3.23 -18.91
N ALA A 24 9.01 2.53 -17.88
CA ALA A 24 8.96 3.02 -16.49
C ALA A 24 10.18 2.60 -15.65
N TRP A 25 11.19 1.96 -16.26
CA TRP A 25 12.35 1.45 -15.51
C TRP A 25 13.11 2.56 -14.75
N ASN A 26 13.14 3.76 -15.33
CA ASN A 26 13.83 4.90 -14.72
C ASN A 26 13.06 5.53 -13.56
N ASP A 27 11.75 5.25 -13.45
CA ASP A 27 10.87 5.80 -12.42
C ASP A 27 10.95 5.00 -11.11
N LEU A 28 11.54 3.80 -11.13
CA LEU A 28 11.74 2.99 -9.93
C LEU A 28 12.73 3.65 -8.97
N THR A 29 12.37 3.66 -7.70
CA THR A 29 13.23 4.03 -6.57
C THR A 29 14.40 3.06 -6.44
N ALA A 30 15.42 3.44 -5.67
CA ALA A 30 16.56 2.56 -5.41
C ALA A 30 16.12 1.24 -4.75
N ALA A 31 15.15 1.29 -3.83
CA ALA A 31 14.63 0.12 -3.15
C ALA A 31 13.86 -0.81 -4.10
N GLU A 32 13.00 -0.25 -4.96
CA GLU A 32 12.23 -1.04 -5.94
C GLU A 32 13.13 -1.68 -6.99
N ARG A 33 14.20 -1.01 -7.42
CA ARG A 33 15.18 -1.59 -8.36
C ARG A 33 15.86 -2.83 -7.78
N VAL A 34 16.25 -2.78 -6.50
CA VAL A 34 16.85 -3.95 -5.82
C VAL A 34 15.89 -5.14 -5.84
N VAL A 35 14.59 -4.91 -5.62
CA VAL A 35 13.56 -5.96 -5.68
C VAL A 35 13.35 -6.44 -7.13
N ALA A 36 13.30 -5.53 -8.09
CA ALA A 36 13.10 -5.83 -9.51
C ALA A 36 14.25 -6.65 -10.13
N GLU A 37 15.48 -6.40 -9.68
CA GLU A 37 16.70 -7.04 -10.18
C GLU A 37 17.03 -8.36 -9.45
N ALA A 38 16.49 -8.57 -8.25
CA ALA A 38 16.73 -9.78 -7.47
C ALA A 38 16.26 -11.05 -8.19
N GLU A 39 17.05 -12.13 -8.09
CA GLU A 39 16.61 -13.46 -8.54
C GLU A 39 15.68 -14.13 -7.51
N THR A 40 15.89 -13.83 -6.22
CA THR A 40 15.05 -14.29 -5.12
C THR A 40 14.94 -13.18 -4.07
N LEU A 41 13.76 -13.04 -3.46
CA LEU A 41 13.51 -12.03 -2.43
C LEU A 41 13.76 -12.61 -1.03
N THR A 42 14.38 -11.81 -0.18
CA THR A 42 14.46 -12.12 1.25
C THR A 42 13.09 -11.97 1.90
N GLN A 43 12.90 -12.61 3.07
CA GLN A 43 11.65 -12.47 3.84
C GLN A 43 11.35 -11.01 4.21
N GLN A 44 12.37 -10.21 4.49
CA GLN A 44 12.18 -8.79 4.79
C GLN A 44 11.72 -8.02 3.54
N GLN A 45 12.34 -8.26 2.38
CA GLN A 45 11.90 -7.64 1.12
C GLN A 45 10.47 -8.04 0.72
N ILE A 46 10.06 -9.28 0.99
CA ILE A 46 8.67 -9.72 0.79
C ILE A 46 7.73 -8.93 1.70
N VAL A 47 8.08 -8.75 2.96
CA VAL A 47 7.29 -7.95 3.91
C VAL A 47 7.23 -6.49 3.48
N ASP A 48 8.36 -5.88 3.13
CA ASP A 48 8.42 -4.47 2.73
C ASP A 48 7.64 -4.24 1.42
N THR A 49 7.79 -5.13 0.44
CA THR A 49 7.01 -5.07 -0.81
C THR A 49 5.53 -5.33 -0.57
N SER A 50 5.18 -6.14 0.44
CA SER A 50 3.78 -6.37 0.80
C SER A 50 3.09 -5.11 1.33
N TRP A 51 3.84 -4.16 1.89
CA TRP A 51 3.30 -2.86 2.31
C TRP A 51 2.89 -2.01 1.10
N ALA A 52 3.66 -2.04 0.01
CA ALA A 52 3.31 -1.35 -1.23
C ALA A 52 1.93 -1.78 -1.79
N LEU A 53 1.50 -3.02 -1.50
CA LEU A 53 0.21 -3.53 -1.96
C LEU A 53 -0.98 -2.78 -1.36
N GLU A 54 -0.95 -2.51 -0.06
CA GLU A 54 -1.99 -1.73 0.61
C GLU A 54 -1.96 -0.27 0.17
N SER A 55 -0.76 0.26 -0.08
CA SER A 55 -0.61 1.61 -0.62
C SER A 55 -1.21 1.74 -2.02
N ILE A 56 -1.02 0.76 -2.90
CA ILE A 56 -1.68 0.71 -4.22
C ILE A 56 -3.20 0.72 -4.07
N ASN A 57 -3.75 -0.03 -3.10
CA ASN A 57 -5.18 -0.04 -2.84
C ASN A 57 -5.70 1.35 -2.39
N VAL A 58 -4.94 2.06 -1.56
CA VAL A 58 -5.25 3.46 -1.18
C VAL A 58 -5.19 4.39 -2.39
N LEU A 59 -4.12 4.33 -3.19
CA LEU A 59 -3.99 5.18 -4.38
C LEU A 59 -5.14 4.92 -5.37
N ALA A 60 -5.47 3.64 -5.62
CA ALA A 60 -6.63 3.28 -6.45
C ALA A 60 -7.95 3.80 -5.88
N TRP A 61 -8.10 3.81 -4.55
CA TRP A 61 -9.25 4.43 -3.90
C TRP A 61 -9.28 5.94 -4.12
N THR A 62 -8.17 6.67 -3.93
CA THR A 62 -8.13 8.13 -4.16
C THR A 62 -8.47 8.53 -5.60
N LEU A 63 -8.14 7.66 -6.56
CA LEU A 63 -8.49 7.82 -7.98
C LEU A 63 -9.95 7.45 -8.30
N GLY A 64 -10.73 6.94 -7.33
CA GLY A 64 -12.10 6.49 -7.52
C GLY A 64 -12.24 5.14 -8.24
N ILE A 65 -11.14 4.41 -8.43
CA ILE A 65 -11.12 3.07 -9.05
C ILE A 65 -11.63 2.02 -8.05
N VAL A 66 -11.25 2.17 -6.79
CA VAL A 66 -11.78 1.41 -5.66
C VAL A 66 -12.81 2.29 -4.94
N SER A 67 -13.98 1.73 -4.64
CA SER A 67 -15.10 2.50 -4.08
C SER A 67 -14.96 2.82 -2.60
N ALA A 68 -14.26 1.98 -1.84
CA ALA A 68 -14.06 2.13 -0.40
C ALA A 68 -12.87 1.29 0.07
N LEU A 69 -12.24 1.70 1.17
CA LEU A 69 -11.25 0.90 1.88
C LEU A 69 -11.95 0.03 2.94
N ASP A 70 -11.74 -1.28 2.88
CA ASP A 70 -12.23 -2.23 3.89
C ASP A 70 -11.59 -1.95 5.26
N TRP A 71 -12.22 -2.44 6.33
CA TRP A 71 -11.60 -2.41 7.66
C TRP A 71 -10.23 -3.11 7.65
N PRO A 72 -9.19 -2.60 8.35
CA PRO A 72 -7.83 -3.13 8.27
C PRO A 72 -7.61 -4.33 9.21
N ASP A 73 -8.50 -5.31 9.16
CA ASP A 73 -8.38 -6.61 9.84
C ASP A 73 -7.90 -7.75 8.92
N LYS A 74 -7.71 -7.43 7.64
CA LYS A 74 -7.25 -8.33 6.57
C LYS A 74 -6.48 -7.53 5.51
N LEU A 75 -5.73 -8.25 4.69
CA LEU A 75 -5.12 -7.70 3.47
C LEU A 75 -6.19 -7.40 2.41
N CYS A 76 -5.93 -6.41 1.57
CA CYS A 76 -6.73 -6.10 0.40
C CYS A 76 -6.66 -7.25 -0.63
N ASP A 77 -7.74 -7.40 -1.41
CA ASP A 77 -7.77 -8.30 -2.56
C ASP A 77 -7.03 -7.64 -3.74
N LEU A 78 -5.70 -7.71 -3.69
CA LEU A 78 -4.83 -7.09 -4.69
C LEU A 78 -5.15 -7.55 -6.12
N PRO A 79 -5.36 -8.85 -6.43
CA PRO A 79 -5.76 -9.27 -7.77
C PRO A 79 -6.98 -8.50 -8.30
N THR A 80 -7.99 -8.28 -7.45
CA THR A 80 -9.16 -7.49 -7.81
C THR A 80 -8.82 -6.01 -8.02
N VAL A 81 -8.00 -5.42 -7.16
CA VAL A 81 -7.54 -4.01 -7.30
C VAL A 81 -6.78 -3.82 -8.61
N VAL A 82 -5.78 -4.67 -8.88
CA VAL A 82 -4.97 -4.64 -10.11
C VAL A 82 -5.86 -4.84 -11.34
N ASN A 83 -6.83 -5.75 -11.27
CA ASN A 83 -7.74 -5.97 -12.39
C ASN A 83 -8.56 -4.71 -12.70
N LYS A 84 -9.06 -4.00 -11.67
CA LYS A 84 -9.77 -2.72 -11.86
C LYS A 84 -8.86 -1.65 -12.46
N ILE A 85 -7.62 -1.54 -11.98
CA ILE A 85 -6.62 -0.60 -12.53
C ILE A 85 -6.39 -0.89 -14.01
N ARG A 86 -6.17 -2.16 -14.39
CA ARG A 86 -5.94 -2.55 -15.80
C ARG A 86 -7.12 -2.26 -16.73
N HIS A 87 -8.35 -2.29 -16.22
CA HIS A 87 -9.55 -1.96 -16.99
C HIS A 87 -9.80 -0.45 -17.09
N THR A 88 -9.10 0.36 -16.29
CA THR A 88 -9.09 1.81 -16.38
C THR A 88 -8.13 2.21 -17.50
N ARG A 89 -8.65 2.31 -18.74
CA ARG A 89 -7.84 2.55 -19.95
C ARG A 89 -7.36 3.99 -20.11
N ASP A 90 -8.13 4.94 -19.57
CA ASP A 90 -7.79 6.36 -19.58
C ASP A 90 -8.24 7.02 -18.27
N SER A 91 -7.66 8.17 -17.96
CA SER A 91 -8.07 8.98 -16.80
C SER A 91 -9.34 9.80 -17.08
N THR A 92 -9.85 9.79 -18.31
CA THR A 92 -10.99 10.59 -18.77
C THR A 92 -12.30 9.97 -18.30
N GLY A 93 -12.58 10.10 -17.01
CA GLY A 93 -13.78 9.56 -16.37
C GLY A 93 -13.58 9.17 -14.91
N LEU A 94 -12.33 9.23 -14.42
CA LEU A 94 -12.05 9.00 -13.01
C LEU A 94 -12.69 10.10 -12.17
N LYS A 95 -13.44 9.67 -11.15
CA LYS A 95 -14.01 10.55 -10.14
C LYS A 95 -13.11 10.50 -8.91
N LEU A 96 -12.17 11.43 -8.84
CA LEU A 96 -11.27 11.57 -7.70
C LEU A 96 -12.08 11.73 -6.41
N ILE A 97 -11.58 11.11 -5.34
CA ILE A 97 -12.11 11.29 -4.00
C ILE A 97 -11.81 12.72 -3.54
N GLY A 98 -12.79 13.35 -2.88
CA GLY A 98 -12.63 14.72 -2.39
C GLY A 98 -11.64 14.79 -1.22
N LEU A 99 -10.92 15.91 -1.11
CA LEU A 99 -9.91 16.12 -0.07
C LEU A 99 -10.44 15.86 1.35
N THR A 100 -11.66 16.28 1.67
CA THR A 100 -12.26 16.04 3.00
C THR A 100 -12.36 14.55 3.32
N GLU A 101 -12.77 13.74 2.35
CA GLU A 101 -12.92 12.29 2.54
C GLU A 101 -11.55 11.60 2.67
N ILE A 102 -10.54 12.10 1.94
CA ILE A 102 -9.14 11.67 2.12
C ILE A 102 -8.66 12.00 3.54
N LEU A 103 -8.87 13.23 4.01
CA LEU A 103 -8.47 13.66 5.37
C LEU A 103 -9.21 12.88 6.47
N ASP A 104 -10.48 12.55 6.28
CA ASP A 104 -11.25 11.70 7.19
C ASP A 104 -10.64 10.28 7.27
N GLN A 105 -10.22 9.71 6.14
CA GLN A 105 -9.50 8.43 6.13
C GLN A 105 -8.11 8.55 6.77
N THR A 106 -7.39 9.64 6.55
CA THR A 106 -6.08 9.89 7.18
C THR A 106 -6.21 9.95 8.70
N ASP A 107 -7.17 10.71 9.24
CA ASP A 107 -7.44 10.79 10.69
C ASP A 107 -7.87 9.43 11.27
N LEU A 108 -8.70 8.66 10.56
CA LEU A 108 -9.05 7.30 10.97
C LEU A 108 -7.81 6.43 11.11
N HIS A 109 -6.94 6.39 10.10
CA HIS A 109 -5.74 5.54 10.12
C HIS A 109 -4.73 6.00 11.18
N TYR A 110 -4.62 7.31 11.43
CA TYR A 110 -3.84 7.85 12.55
C TYR A 110 -4.33 7.32 13.90
N ARG A 111 -5.65 7.36 14.15
CA ARG A 111 -6.25 6.87 15.41
C ARG A 111 -6.10 5.36 15.57
N LEU A 112 -6.23 4.60 14.49
CA LEU A 112 -6.00 3.16 14.49
C LEU A 112 -4.54 2.83 14.78
N HIS A 113 -3.60 3.57 14.19
CA HIS A 113 -2.17 3.40 14.46
C HIS A 113 -1.86 3.67 15.94
N TRP A 114 -2.35 4.78 16.49
CA TRP A 114 -2.19 5.10 17.90
C TRP A 114 -2.79 4.02 18.81
N THR A 115 -3.96 3.47 18.45
CA THR A 115 -4.60 2.39 19.20
C THR A 115 -3.72 1.14 19.23
N CYS A 116 -3.16 0.72 18.09
CA CYS A 116 -2.22 -0.40 18.04
C CYS A 116 -0.98 -0.13 18.91
N ARG A 117 -0.46 1.09 18.89
CA ARG A 117 0.72 1.49 19.67
C ARG A 117 0.45 1.50 21.17
N ASP A 118 -0.66 2.08 21.64
CA ASP A 118 -1.03 2.07 23.07
C ASP A 118 -1.18 0.64 23.60
N ARG A 119 -1.82 -0.25 22.83
CA ARG A 119 -1.93 -1.67 23.21
C ARG A 119 -0.57 -2.36 23.28
N SER A 120 0.28 -2.15 22.28
CA SER A 120 1.64 -2.69 22.25
C SER A 120 2.46 -2.23 23.47
N LEU A 121 2.40 -0.93 23.82
CA LEU A 121 3.06 -0.37 25.01
C LEU A 121 2.55 -0.98 26.33
N ARG A 122 1.30 -1.46 26.35
CA ARG A 122 0.69 -2.15 27.49
C ARG A 122 0.85 -3.68 27.45
N GLY A 123 1.54 -4.23 26.44
CA GLY A 123 1.66 -5.67 26.24
C GLY A 123 0.34 -6.36 25.92
N GLN A 124 -0.59 -5.65 25.28
CA GLN A 124 -1.92 -6.14 24.91
C GLN A 124 -2.03 -6.30 23.39
N GLU A 125 -2.90 -7.21 22.96
CA GLU A 125 -3.25 -7.36 21.55
C GLU A 125 -4.08 -6.16 21.07
N PRO A 126 -3.94 -5.74 19.79
CA PRO A 126 -4.80 -4.74 19.18
C PRO A 126 -6.27 -5.16 19.24
N PRO A 127 -7.21 -4.22 19.50
CA PRO A 127 -8.63 -4.53 19.46
C PRO A 127 -9.04 -4.95 18.04
N CYS A 128 -10.18 -5.64 17.92
CA CYS A 128 -10.85 -5.89 16.63
C CYS A 128 -9.97 -6.56 15.56
N LYS A 129 -8.95 -7.33 15.95
CA LYS A 129 -8.02 -8.03 15.03
C LYS A 129 -7.30 -7.09 14.06
N LEU A 130 -7.09 -5.84 14.46
CA LEU A 130 -6.38 -4.85 13.63
C LEU A 130 -5.01 -5.37 13.21
N LEU A 131 -4.71 -5.28 11.91
CA LEU A 131 -3.41 -5.59 11.36
C LEU A 131 -2.57 -4.32 11.30
N HIS A 132 -1.62 -4.21 12.23
CA HIS A 132 -0.75 -3.04 12.34
C HIS A 132 -0.02 -2.70 11.03
N SER A 133 0.44 -3.71 10.28
CA SER A 133 1.11 -3.53 8.99
C SER A 133 0.19 -2.91 7.92
N VAL A 134 -1.09 -3.30 7.90
CA VAL A 134 -2.08 -2.75 6.97
C VAL A 134 -2.35 -1.28 7.29
N ILE A 135 -2.56 -0.97 8.57
CA ILE A 135 -2.78 0.40 9.02
C ILE A 135 -1.60 1.30 8.64
N LEU A 136 -0.37 0.83 8.89
CA LEU A 136 0.84 1.61 8.65
C LEU A 136 1.03 1.90 7.15
N ALA A 137 0.89 0.89 6.30
CA ALA A 137 1.01 1.03 4.85
C ALA A 137 -0.06 1.98 4.27
N ARG A 138 -1.31 1.85 4.73
CA ARG A 138 -2.39 2.76 4.28
C ARG A 138 -2.18 4.18 4.77
N ARG A 139 -1.71 4.36 6.01
CA ARG A 139 -1.38 5.67 6.57
C ARG A 139 -0.28 6.35 5.77
N GLN A 140 0.79 5.65 5.41
CA GLN A 140 1.85 6.16 4.54
C GLN A 140 1.30 6.71 3.22
N ALA A 141 0.48 5.91 2.53
CA ALA A 141 -0.11 6.33 1.26
C ALA A 141 -1.05 7.53 1.42
N LEU A 142 -1.87 7.55 2.47
CA LEU A 142 -2.79 8.65 2.77
C LEU A 142 -2.03 9.94 3.10
N GLU A 143 -0.98 9.86 3.93
CA GLU A 143 -0.14 11.02 4.27
C GLU A 143 0.56 11.56 3.03
N TRP A 144 1.13 10.67 2.19
CA TRP A 144 1.73 11.05 0.91
C TRP A 144 0.76 11.76 -0.03
N VAL A 145 -0.50 11.33 -0.11
CA VAL A 145 -1.51 12.01 -0.92
C VAL A 145 -1.89 13.39 -0.35
N THR A 146 -1.81 13.57 0.97
CA THR A 146 -2.23 14.80 1.65
C THR A 146 -1.12 15.83 1.85
N ASP A 147 0.15 15.42 1.78
CA ASP A 147 1.31 16.27 2.02
C ASP A 147 2.21 16.30 0.77
N SER A 148 2.36 17.48 0.18
CA SER A 148 3.16 17.67 -1.04
C SER A 148 4.67 17.51 -0.81
N GLU A 149 5.12 17.60 0.43
CA GLU A 149 6.54 17.46 0.79
C GLU A 149 6.87 16.04 1.31
N ALA A 150 5.89 15.15 1.39
CA ALA A 150 6.09 13.80 1.90
C ALA A 150 7.00 12.96 1.01
N ASP A 151 8.01 12.35 1.62
CA ASP A 151 8.87 11.38 0.97
C ASP A 151 8.21 9.99 0.98
N TRP A 152 7.99 9.42 -0.20
CA TRP A 152 7.43 8.09 -0.36
C TRP A 152 8.34 7.00 0.24
N ASP A 153 9.66 7.14 0.07
CA ASP A 153 10.64 6.15 0.51
C ASP A 153 10.95 6.27 2.01
N ASN A 154 10.78 7.47 2.57
CA ASN A 154 11.04 7.76 3.96
C ASN A 154 9.89 8.55 4.62
N PRO A 155 8.71 7.92 4.78
CA PRO A 155 7.54 8.61 5.33
C PRO A 155 7.75 8.93 6.82
N GLU A 156 7.46 10.17 7.21
CA GLU A 156 7.52 10.59 8.62
C GLU A 156 6.31 10.10 9.43
N LEU A 157 6.28 8.80 9.72
CA LEU A 157 5.19 8.18 10.49
C LEU A 157 5.38 8.31 12.00
N SER A 158 6.22 9.24 12.46
CA SER A 158 6.57 9.38 13.88
C SER A 158 5.34 9.75 14.70
N THR A 159 4.90 8.80 15.51
CA THR A 159 3.92 8.97 16.59
C THR A 159 4.37 8.10 17.70
#